data_AF-A0A645HP38-F1
#
_entry.id   AF-A0A645HP38-F1
#
_cell.length_a   1.000
_cell.length_b   1.000
_cell.length_c   1.000
_cell.angle_alpha   90.00
_cell.angle_beta   90.00
_cell.angle_gamma   90.00
#
_symmetry.space_group_name_H-M   'P 1'
#
loop_
_entity.id
_entity.type
_entity.pdbx_description
1 polymer ?
#
loop_
_entity_poly.entity_id
_entity_poly.type
_entity_poly.pdbx_seq_one_letter_code
_entity_poly.pdbx_strand_id
1 'polypeptide(L)'
;MKSIEMTEESYKGIPADVEAFTAADEEQWFKSQDISCAPAILSAMKGLRAMIAVTALALTDEAGDAVASATELSIAAGDSLRVKVARTPVYSGYPITWTSEDATKVKVTADPYDSAYALIEPVAANASAVTITATGSVGITATCTIKPVV
;
A
#
# COMPACT_ATOMS: atom_id res chain seq x y z
N MET A 1 -13.52 -0.75 35.59
CA MET A 1 -12.65 -0.36 34.45
C MET A 1 -13.53 -0.42 33.21
N LYS A 2 -13.72 0.68 32.48
CA LYS A 2 -14.47 0.64 31.21
C LYS A 2 -13.51 0.16 30.13
N SER A 3 -13.73 -1.03 29.58
CA SER A 3 -12.98 -1.50 28.42
C SER A 3 -13.50 -0.77 27.18
N ILE A 4 -12.62 -0.13 26.42
CA ILE A 4 -12.93 0.28 25.05
C ILE A 4 -12.49 -0.89 24.17
N GLU A 5 -13.47 -1.56 23.55
CA GLU A 5 -13.18 -2.58 22.55
C GLU A 5 -13.03 -1.89 21.20
N MET A 6 -11.86 -2.05 20.58
CA MET A 6 -11.59 -1.52 19.25
C MET A 6 -11.70 -2.65 18.24
N THR A 7 -12.75 -2.60 17.43
CA THR A 7 -12.95 -3.52 16.30
C THR A 7 -12.05 -3.10 15.13
N GLU A 8 -11.78 -4.03 14.21
CA GLU A 8 -11.04 -3.73 12.98
C GLU A 8 -11.70 -2.60 12.17
N GLU A 9 -13.02 -2.61 12.08
CA GLU A 9 -13.81 -1.57 11.41
C GLU A 9 -13.63 -0.20 12.08
N SER A 10 -13.72 -0.15 13.42
CA SER A 10 -13.51 1.09 14.17
C SER A 10 -12.08 1.62 14.01
N TYR A 11 -11.08 0.74 13.97
CA TYR A 11 -9.70 1.13 13.68
C TYR A 11 -9.59 1.67 12.25
N LYS A 12 -10.14 0.98 11.24
CA LYS A 12 -10.11 1.43 9.83
C LYS A 12 -10.78 2.78 9.63
N GLY A 13 -11.86 3.08 10.37
CA GLY A 13 -12.57 4.36 10.32
C GLY A 13 -11.81 5.57 10.87
N ILE A 14 -10.73 5.37 11.65
CA ILE A 14 -9.92 6.48 12.17
C ILE A 14 -9.05 7.04 11.02
N PRO A 15 -9.16 8.35 10.70
CA PRO A 15 -8.35 8.97 9.65
C PRO A 15 -6.85 8.96 9.99
N ALA A 16 -6.00 9.22 9.00
CA ALA A 16 -4.59 9.47 9.20
C ALA A 16 -4.35 10.99 9.23
N ASP A 17 -4.16 11.56 10.42
CA ASP A 17 -3.99 13.00 10.60
C ASP A 17 -2.96 13.26 11.69
N VAL A 18 -1.83 13.85 11.30
CA VAL A 18 -0.66 14.10 12.16
C VAL A 18 -0.96 15.09 13.29
N GLU A 19 -1.97 15.96 13.10
CA GLU A 19 -2.35 17.00 14.05
C GLU A 19 -3.52 16.60 14.95
N ALA A 20 -4.03 15.36 14.80
CA ALA A 20 -5.21 14.90 15.54
C ALA A 20 -5.01 14.78 17.05
N PHE A 21 -3.78 14.58 17.52
CA PHE A 21 -3.44 14.51 18.95
C PHE A 21 -2.69 15.77 19.36
N THR A 22 -3.32 16.57 20.21
CA THR A 22 -2.80 17.89 20.60
C THR A 22 -2.14 17.87 21.97
N ALA A 23 -1.39 18.93 22.30
CA ALA A 23 -0.82 19.11 23.63
C ALA A 23 -1.89 19.20 24.74
N ALA A 24 -3.09 19.69 24.42
CA ALA A 24 -4.20 19.74 25.37
C ALA A 24 -4.73 18.33 25.69
N ASP A 25 -4.79 17.45 24.68
CA ASP A 25 -5.17 16.04 24.86
C ASP A 25 -4.13 15.29 25.70
N GLU A 26 -2.85 15.55 25.49
CA GLU A 26 -1.75 15.00 26.30
C GLU A 26 -1.87 15.42 27.77
N GLU A 27 -2.09 16.71 28.02
CA GLU A 27 -2.28 17.25 29.36
C GLU A 27 -3.52 16.66 30.05
N GLN A 28 -4.62 16.53 29.31
CA GLN A 28 -5.85 15.90 29.81
C GLN A 28 -5.61 14.43 30.15
N TRP A 29 -4.95 13.67 29.28
CA TRP A 29 -4.65 12.25 29.54
C TRP A 29 -3.77 12.09 30.78
N PHE A 30 -2.71 12.88 30.90
CA PHE A 30 -1.80 12.81 32.05
C PHE A 30 -2.51 13.13 33.37
N LYS A 31 -3.36 14.18 33.39
CA LYS A 31 -4.03 14.64 34.61
C LYS A 31 -5.21 13.76 35.03
N SER A 32 -5.98 13.26 34.06
CA SER A 32 -7.26 12.57 34.32
C SER A 32 -7.19 11.05 34.16
N GLN A 33 -6.12 10.53 33.55
CA GLN A 33 -6.01 9.15 33.07
C GLN A 33 -7.16 8.75 32.13
N ASP A 34 -7.82 9.72 31.50
CA ASP A 34 -8.90 9.48 30.56
C ASP A 34 -8.35 8.97 29.22
N ILE A 35 -8.71 7.73 28.89
CA ILE A 35 -8.33 7.06 27.64
C ILE A 35 -9.24 7.42 26.46
N SER A 36 -10.20 8.33 26.65
CA SER A 36 -11.09 8.81 25.58
C SER A 36 -10.32 9.45 24.40
N CYS A 37 -9.09 9.93 24.63
CA CYS A 37 -8.18 10.45 23.62
C CYS A 37 -7.50 9.37 22.74
N ALA A 38 -7.68 8.07 23.03
CA ALA A 38 -7.03 6.98 22.29
C ALA A 38 -7.26 7.03 20.76
N PRO A 39 -8.45 7.36 20.23
CA PRO A 39 -8.64 7.50 18.79
C PRO A 39 -7.80 8.63 18.16
N ALA A 40 -7.62 9.75 18.88
CA ALA A 40 -6.78 10.86 18.43
C ALA A 40 -5.30 10.47 18.35
N ILE A 41 -4.81 9.73 19.36
CA ILE A 41 -3.44 9.17 19.36
C ILE A 41 -3.24 8.26 18.16
N LEU A 42 -4.19 7.36 17.89
CA LEU A 42 -4.12 6.46 16.75
C LEU A 42 -4.16 7.21 15.41
N SER A 43 -4.97 8.27 15.31
CA SER A 43 -5.01 9.14 14.14
C SER A 43 -3.66 9.83 13.89
N ALA A 44 -3.05 10.39 14.93
CA ALA A 44 -1.72 11.01 14.88
C ALA A 44 -0.64 10.01 14.49
N MET A 45 -0.63 8.81 15.10
CA MET A 45 0.31 7.75 14.73
C MET A 45 0.14 7.29 13.27
N LYS A 46 -1.10 7.18 12.79
CA LYS A 46 -1.38 6.89 11.37
C LYS A 46 -0.86 7.99 10.46
N GLY A 47 -1.09 9.25 10.81
CA GLY A 47 -0.57 10.42 10.10
C GLY A 47 0.96 10.43 10.03
N LEU A 48 1.63 10.25 11.17
CA LEU A 48 3.09 10.15 11.25
C LEU A 48 3.62 9.01 10.37
N ARG A 49 2.99 7.83 10.41
CA ARG A 49 3.38 6.70 9.56
C ARG A 49 3.21 6.98 8.08
N ALA A 50 2.17 7.70 7.67
CA ALA A 50 1.97 8.10 6.28
C ALA A 50 3.08 9.03 5.77
N MET A 51 3.74 9.77 6.66
CA MET A 51 4.86 10.68 6.32
C MET A 51 6.23 10.00 6.27
N ILE A 52 6.34 8.75 6.74
CA ILE A 52 7.62 8.02 6.72
C ILE A 52 7.95 7.67 5.27
N ALA A 53 8.96 8.33 4.71
CA ALA A 53 9.40 8.09 3.36
C ALA A 53 9.86 6.63 3.17
N VAL A 54 9.44 6.05 2.05
CA VAL A 54 9.94 4.79 1.54
C VAL A 54 11.32 5.04 0.93
N THR A 55 12.29 4.19 1.25
CA THR A 55 13.67 4.28 0.75
C THR A 55 14.01 3.18 -0.25
N ALA A 56 13.25 2.08 -0.27
CA ALA A 56 13.39 1.00 -1.23
C ALA A 56 12.08 0.25 -1.40
N LEU A 57 11.86 -0.27 -2.61
CA LEU A 57 10.75 -1.14 -2.97
C LEU A 57 11.24 -2.43 -3.59
N ALA A 58 10.52 -3.52 -3.32
CA ALA A 58 10.68 -4.80 -3.98
C ALA A 58 9.28 -5.34 -4.34
N LEU A 59 9.12 -5.86 -5.55
CA LEU A 59 7.91 -6.55 -5.96
C LEU A 59 8.02 -8.02 -5.59
N THR A 60 6.96 -8.57 -5.02
CA THR A 60 6.81 -10.00 -4.75
C THR A 60 5.50 -10.50 -5.33
N ASP A 61 5.46 -11.76 -5.74
CA ASP A 61 4.20 -12.43 -6.09
C ASP A 61 3.43 -12.87 -4.83
N GLU A 62 2.34 -13.60 -5.00
CA GLU A 62 1.56 -14.15 -3.88
C GLU A 62 2.30 -15.23 -3.08
N ALA A 63 3.26 -15.93 -3.69
CA ALA A 63 4.10 -16.91 -3.00
C ALA A 63 5.18 -16.24 -2.13
N GLY A 64 5.40 -14.93 -2.33
CA GLY A 64 6.41 -14.14 -1.63
C GLY A 64 7.76 -14.13 -2.36
N ASP A 65 7.82 -14.69 -3.57
CA ASP A 65 9.02 -14.72 -4.38
C ASP A 65 9.25 -13.36 -5.05
N ALA A 66 10.50 -12.94 -5.12
CA ALA A 66 10.87 -11.65 -5.69
C ALA A 66 10.60 -11.63 -7.20
N VAL A 67 9.77 -10.69 -7.64
CA VAL A 67 9.59 -10.36 -9.06
C VAL A 67 10.73 -9.42 -9.45
N ALA A 68 11.83 -9.99 -9.94
CA ALA A 68 12.99 -9.20 -10.34
C ALA A 68 12.63 -8.26 -11.51
N SER A 69 13.17 -7.05 -11.49
CA SER A 69 12.82 -5.98 -12.44
C SER A 69 13.19 -6.27 -13.90
N ALA A 70 13.97 -7.32 -14.16
CA ALA A 70 14.36 -7.77 -15.50
C ALA A 70 13.64 -9.05 -15.93
N THR A 71 12.79 -9.62 -15.08
CA THR A 71 12.08 -10.86 -15.41
C THR A 71 10.77 -10.51 -16.10
N GLU A 72 10.64 -10.96 -17.36
CA GLU A 72 9.38 -10.94 -18.07
C GLU A 72 8.46 -12.02 -17.50
N LEU A 73 7.31 -11.60 -16.95
CA LEU A 73 6.28 -12.51 -16.46
C LEU A 73 5.26 -12.75 -17.56
N SER A 74 5.08 -14.01 -17.94
CA SER A 74 4.04 -14.41 -18.90
C SER A 74 2.73 -14.66 -18.16
N ILE A 75 1.66 -13.96 -18.56
CA ILE A 75 0.31 -14.14 -18.00
C ILE A 75 -0.65 -14.35 -19.15
N ALA A 76 -1.46 -15.41 -19.10
CA ALA A 76 -2.43 -15.71 -20.15
C ALA A 76 -3.60 -14.72 -20.13
N ALA A 77 -4.20 -14.48 -21.29
CA ALA A 77 -5.37 -13.64 -21.38
C ALA A 77 -6.56 -14.27 -20.63
N GLY A 78 -7.14 -13.52 -19.69
CA GLY A 78 -8.21 -14.00 -18.81
C GLY A 78 -7.73 -14.45 -17.43
N ASP A 79 -6.41 -14.63 -17.25
CA ASP A 79 -5.81 -14.80 -15.93
C ASP A 79 -5.46 -13.45 -15.29
N SER A 80 -5.13 -13.50 -14.01
CA SER A 80 -4.65 -12.33 -13.28
C SER A 80 -3.52 -12.71 -12.34
N LEU A 81 -2.62 -11.75 -12.11
CA LEU A 81 -1.54 -11.88 -11.14
C LEU A 81 -1.72 -10.83 -10.07
N ARG A 82 -1.83 -11.27 -8.82
CA ARG A 82 -1.74 -10.36 -7.68
C ARG A 82 -0.27 -10.20 -7.29
N VAL A 83 0.18 -8.96 -7.22
CA VAL A 83 1.52 -8.61 -6.77
C VAL A 83 1.45 -7.77 -5.52
N LYS A 84 2.51 -7.86 -4.72
CA LYS A 84 2.72 -7.07 -3.53
C LYS A 84 4.01 -6.27 -3.64
N VAL A 85 4.00 -5.08 -3.08
CA VAL A 85 5.18 -4.26 -2.87
C VAL A 85 5.64 -4.40 -1.42
N ALA A 86 6.80 -5.03 -1.23
CA ALA A 86 7.56 -4.90 0.01
C ALA A 86 8.28 -3.56 0.02
N ARG A 87 8.09 -2.79 1.10
CA ARG A 87 8.66 -1.45 1.26
C ARG A 87 9.67 -1.44 2.40
N THR A 88 10.70 -0.63 2.27
CA THR A 88 11.62 -0.29 3.37
C THR A 88 11.46 1.19 3.71
N PRO A 89 11.22 1.56 4.98
CA PRO A 89 10.93 0.68 6.11
C PRO A 89 9.52 0.05 6.01
N VAL A 90 9.35 -1.18 6.53
CA VAL A 90 8.10 -1.95 6.43
C VAL A 90 6.89 -1.25 7.06
N TYR A 91 7.12 -0.40 8.06
CA TYR A 91 6.07 0.32 8.76
C TYR A 91 5.64 1.62 8.08
N SER A 92 6.31 2.04 6.99
CA SER A 92 5.91 3.21 6.22
C SER A 92 4.47 3.07 5.71
N GLY A 93 3.63 4.03 6.05
CA GLY A 93 2.26 4.15 5.55
C GLY A 93 2.15 4.96 4.26
N TYR A 94 3.28 5.36 3.66
CA TYR A 94 3.27 6.18 2.44
C TYR A 94 2.49 5.45 1.34
N PRO A 95 1.57 6.12 0.62
CA PRO A 95 0.75 5.47 -0.38
C PRO A 95 1.61 4.96 -1.53
N ILE A 96 1.35 3.74 -1.98
CA ILE A 96 1.93 3.21 -3.21
C ILE A 96 0.98 3.50 -4.37
N THR A 97 1.50 4.07 -5.44
CA THR A 97 0.76 4.25 -6.69
C THR A 97 1.23 3.25 -7.72
N TRP A 98 0.30 2.81 -8.55
CA TRP A 98 0.54 1.79 -9.57
C TRP A 98 0.21 2.35 -10.94
N THR A 99 1.10 2.13 -11.90
CA THR A 99 0.90 2.55 -13.28
C THR A 99 1.28 1.45 -14.25
N SER A 100 0.60 1.44 -15.40
CA SER A 100 0.93 0.63 -16.56
C SER A 100 1.38 1.56 -17.67
N GLU A 101 2.47 1.21 -18.37
CA GLU A 101 2.90 1.96 -19.56
C GLU A 101 1.85 1.91 -20.68
N ASP A 102 1.05 0.83 -20.74
CA ASP A 102 -0.01 0.68 -21.73
C ASP A 102 -1.19 -0.11 -21.14
N ALA A 103 -2.14 0.64 -20.56
CA ALA A 103 -3.36 0.10 -19.94
C ALA A 103 -4.29 -0.62 -20.93
N THR A 104 -4.10 -0.45 -22.25
CA THR A 104 -4.89 -1.16 -23.26
C THR A 104 -4.42 -2.60 -23.48
N LYS A 105 -3.20 -2.92 -23.00
CA LYS A 105 -2.58 -4.24 -23.09
C LYS A 105 -2.52 -4.94 -21.74
N VAL A 106 -2.12 -4.22 -20.70
CA VAL A 106 -2.06 -4.73 -19.32
C VAL A 106 -2.66 -3.70 -18.39
N LYS A 107 -3.78 -4.07 -17.77
CA LYS A 107 -4.48 -3.27 -16.77
C LYS A 107 -3.91 -3.57 -15.39
N VAL A 108 -3.80 -2.52 -14.58
CA VAL A 108 -3.38 -2.63 -13.18
C VAL A 108 -4.46 -2.02 -12.30
N THR A 109 -4.93 -2.78 -11.33
CA THR A 109 -5.95 -2.36 -10.38
C THR A 109 -5.36 -2.43 -8.97
N ALA A 110 -5.11 -1.29 -8.35
CA ALA A 110 -4.65 -1.24 -6.96
C ALA A 110 -5.73 -1.77 -6.01
N ASP A 111 -5.32 -2.46 -4.95
CA ASP A 111 -6.24 -2.94 -3.91
C ASP A 111 -6.82 -1.73 -3.13
N PRO A 112 -8.14 -1.64 -2.97
CA PRO A 112 -8.78 -0.48 -2.33
C PRO A 112 -8.50 -0.38 -0.83
N TYR A 113 -8.04 -1.45 -0.19
CA TYR A 113 -7.78 -1.51 1.25
C TYR A 113 -6.29 -1.48 1.60
N ASP A 114 -5.42 -1.94 0.69
CA ASP A 114 -3.97 -1.88 0.89
C ASP A 114 -3.24 -1.54 -0.42
N SER A 115 -2.82 -0.28 -0.54
CA SER A 115 -2.04 0.21 -1.69
C SER A 115 -0.77 -0.61 -2.00
N ALA A 116 -0.25 -1.38 -1.05
CA ALA A 116 0.87 -2.29 -1.30
C ALA A 116 0.55 -3.38 -2.32
N TYR A 117 -0.73 -3.67 -2.57
CA TYR A 117 -1.18 -4.73 -3.46
C TYR A 117 -1.80 -4.17 -4.74
N ALA A 118 -1.59 -4.90 -5.84
CA ALA A 118 -2.28 -4.65 -7.09
C ALA A 118 -2.59 -5.96 -7.81
N LEU A 119 -3.68 -5.95 -8.57
CA LEU A 119 -4.05 -6.97 -9.52
C LEU A 119 -3.61 -6.54 -10.92
N ILE A 120 -2.84 -7.40 -11.59
CA ILE A 120 -2.33 -7.21 -12.94
C ILE A 120 -3.12 -8.14 -13.87
N GLU A 121 -3.73 -7.58 -14.90
CA GLU A 121 -4.65 -8.28 -15.80
C GLU A 121 -4.24 -8.01 -17.27
N PRO A 122 -3.87 -9.03 -18.05
CA PRO A 122 -3.72 -8.88 -19.50
C PRO A 122 -5.07 -8.59 -20.17
N VAL A 123 -5.12 -7.51 -20.96
CA VAL A 123 -6.32 -7.08 -21.70
C VAL A 123 -6.31 -7.60 -23.14
N ALA A 124 -5.13 -7.72 -23.75
CA ALA A 124 -4.96 -8.17 -25.13
C ALA A 124 -3.95 -9.33 -25.21
N ALA A 125 -4.37 -10.48 -25.74
CA ALA A 125 -3.48 -11.63 -25.95
C ALA A 125 -2.38 -11.31 -26.98
N ASN A 126 -1.20 -11.94 -26.83
CA ASN A 126 -0.04 -11.79 -27.72
C ASN A 126 0.47 -10.35 -27.91
N ALA A 127 0.12 -9.44 -27.00
CA ALA A 127 0.60 -8.07 -27.08
C ALA A 127 2.11 -7.98 -26.82
N SER A 128 2.71 -6.84 -27.16
CA SER A 128 4.07 -6.52 -26.70
C SER A 128 4.12 -6.56 -25.17
N ALA A 129 5.29 -6.87 -24.62
CA ALA A 129 5.47 -6.78 -23.18
C ALA A 129 5.24 -5.34 -22.70
N VAL A 130 4.70 -5.18 -21.48
CA VAL A 130 4.33 -3.90 -20.88
C VAL A 130 4.98 -3.79 -19.51
N THR A 131 5.60 -2.67 -19.20
CA THR A 131 6.15 -2.44 -17.85
C THR A 131 5.05 -1.92 -16.93
N ILE A 132 4.97 -2.51 -15.75
CA ILE A 132 4.19 -2.04 -14.63
C ILE A 132 5.13 -1.41 -13.62
N THR A 133 4.75 -0.26 -13.06
CA THR A 133 5.54 0.47 -12.07
C THR A 133 4.75 0.67 -10.79
N ALA A 134 5.33 0.26 -9.67
CA ALA A 134 4.94 0.67 -8.34
C ALA A 134 5.81 1.84 -7.88
N THR A 135 5.20 2.92 -7.41
CA THR A 135 5.89 4.10 -6.89
C THR A 135 5.53 4.30 -5.44
N GLY A 136 6.54 4.39 -4.57
CA GLY A 136 6.36 4.74 -3.16
C GLY A 136 6.57 6.23 -2.97
N SER A 137 7.69 6.59 -2.34
CA SER A 137 8.11 7.98 -2.24
C SER A 137 8.73 8.48 -3.54
N VAL A 138 8.89 9.81 -3.67
CA VAL A 138 9.42 10.47 -4.86
C VAL A 138 10.73 9.82 -5.31
N GLY A 139 10.75 9.31 -6.53
CA GLY A 139 11.94 8.68 -7.14
C GLY A 139 12.20 7.23 -6.71
N ILE A 140 11.38 6.65 -5.83
CA ILE A 140 11.52 5.26 -5.40
C ILE A 140 10.46 4.39 -6.09
N THR A 141 10.92 3.60 -7.04
CA THR A 141 10.07 2.72 -7.85
C THR A 141 10.54 1.28 -7.82
N ALA A 142 9.60 0.37 -8.06
CA ALA A 142 9.88 -1.00 -8.45
C ALA A 142 9.07 -1.32 -9.71
N THR A 143 9.67 -2.05 -10.64
CA THR A 143 9.06 -2.35 -11.95
C THR A 143 9.04 -3.84 -12.20
N CYS A 144 8.07 -4.30 -12.98
CA CYS A 144 8.08 -5.63 -13.59
C CYS A 144 7.56 -5.55 -15.02
N THR A 145 7.98 -6.48 -15.86
CA THR A 145 7.55 -6.54 -17.26
C THR A 145 6.58 -7.70 -17.44
N ILE A 146 5.42 -7.42 -18.02
CA ILE A 146 4.34 -8.38 -18.22
C ILE A 146 4.18 -8.66 -19.71
N LYS A 147 4.21 -9.93 -20.09
CA LYS A 147 3.95 -10.41 -21.44
C LYS A 147 2.60 -11.13 -21.49
N PRO A 148 1.58 -10.53 -22.14
CA PRO A 148 0.34 -11.22 -22.41
C PRO A 148 0.57 -12.41 -23.36
N VAL A 149 0.19 -13.61 -22.92
CA VAL A 149 0.26 -14.84 -23.73
C VAL A 149 -1.14 -15.40 -23.99
N VAL A 150 -1.24 -16.38 -24.90
CA VAL A 150 -2.50 -17.10 -25.22
C VAL A 150 -2.80 -18.14 -24.16
#